data_AF-A0A819CI04-F1
#
_entry.id   AF-A0A819CI04-F1
#
_cell.length_a   1.000
_cell.length_b   1.000
_cell.length_c   1.000
_cell.angle_alpha   90.00
_cell.angle_beta   90.00
_cell.angle_gamma   90.00
#
_symmetry.space_group_name_H-M   'P 1'
#
loop_
_entity.id
_entity.type
_entity.pdbx_description
1 polymer ?
#
loop_
_entity_poly.entity_id
_entity_poly.type
_entity_poly.pdbx_seq_one_letter_code
_entity_poly.pdbx_strand_id
1 'polypeptide(L)'
;MDYIEYDLNGSETDHLVLNSSIRIEKIAEPMSAYYYPSSLTKESFIVTVNNEYKYKLYNSDTKMCRKTILDPTFGSPLHKIGMLSKLGENSIEKYIYFMTTDKIGLQRLPLTGDPYDQMAHVTC
;
A
#
# COMPACT_ATOMS: atom_id res chain seq x y z
N MET A 1 3.56 12.80 1.91
CA MET A 1 4.47 11.67 1.69
C MET A 1 5.40 12.01 0.54
N ASP A 2 6.70 11.85 0.74
CA ASP A 2 7.68 11.97 -0.34
C ASP A 2 8.07 10.55 -0.78
N TYR A 3 8.05 10.32 -2.09
CA TYR A 3 8.56 9.13 -2.74
C TYR A 3 10.03 9.40 -3.07
N ILE A 4 10.92 8.66 -2.43
CA ILE A 4 12.36 8.87 -2.55
C ILE A 4 12.98 7.66 -3.23
N GLU A 5 13.74 7.91 -4.29
CA GLU A 5 14.52 6.89 -5.00
C GLU A 5 15.99 7.15 -4.80
N TYR A 6 16.73 6.06 -4.59
CA TYR A 6 18.18 6.07 -4.47
C TYR A 6 18.80 5.33 -5.65
N ASP A 7 19.92 5.84 -6.16
CA ASP A 7 20.70 5.18 -7.18
C ASP A 7 21.59 4.11 -6.55
N LEU A 8 21.19 2.85 -6.64
CA LEU A 8 21.93 1.75 -6.04
C LEU A 8 23.28 1.48 -6.72
N ASN A 9 23.46 1.86 -7.99
CA ASN A 9 24.71 1.61 -8.71
C ASN A 9 25.77 2.67 -8.38
N GLY A 10 25.34 3.92 -8.17
CA GLY A 10 26.20 5.01 -7.71
C GLY A 10 26.37 5.10 -6.19
N SER A 11 25.64 4.27 -5.43
CA SER A 11 25.71 4.24 -3.97
C SER A 11 26.79 3.30 -3.46
N GLU A 12 27.29 3.61 -2.27
CA GLU A 12 28.25 2.79 -1.54
C GLU A 12 27.66 2.39 -0.17
N THR A 13 28.37 1.51 0.55
CA THR A 13 27.97 1.18 1.93
C THR A 13 27.99 2.46 2.77
N ASP A 14 26.94 2.69 3.54
CA ASP A 14 26.70 3.91 4.33
C ASP A 14 26.52 5.22 3.53
N HIS A 15 26.50 5.17 2.20
CA HIS A 15 26.27 6.34 1.35
C HIS A 15 25.27 6.05 0.23
N LEU A 16 24.00 6.38 0.46
CA LEU A 16 22.94 6.27 -0.54
C LEU A 16 22.80 7.57 -1.34
N VAL A 17 23.12 7.52 -2.62
CA VAL A 17 22.98 8.64 -3.56
C VAL A 17 21.49 8.83 -3.88
N LEU A 18 20.97 10.02 -3.61
CA LEU A 18 19.60 10.39 -3.94
C LEU A 18 19.46 10.52 -5.48
N ASN A 19 18.56 9.75 -6.07
CA ASN A 19 18.22 9.84 -7.48
C ASN A 19 17.04 10.79 -7.70
N SER A 20 15.95 10.62 -6.97
CA SER A 20 14.75 11.46 -7.10
C SER A 20 14.00 11.60 -5.78
N SER A 21 13.34 12.73 -5.56
CA SER A 21 12.44 12.96 -4.43
C SER A 21 11.21 13.72 -4.90
N ILE A 22 10.04 13.08 -4.80
CA ILE A 22 8.77 13.61 -5.33
C ILE A 22 7.68 13.50 -4.27
N ARG A 23 7.01 14.62 -3.98
CA ARG A 23 5.86 14.63 -3.07
C ARG A 23 4.60 14.09 -3.75
N ILE A 24 4.26 12.83 -3.47
CA ILE A 24 3.09 12.14 -4.03
C ILE A 24 1.79 12.39 -3.25
N GLU A 25 1.88 12.55 -1.92
CA GLU A 25 0.72 12.81 -1.05
C GLU A 25 0.87 14.22 -0.45
N LYS A 26 -0.06 15.12 -0.79
CA LYS A 26 -0.03 16.53 -0.35
C LYS A 26 -1.12 16.92 0.65
N ILE A 27 -2.26 16.25 0.61
CA ILE A 27 -3.48 16.66 1.34
C ILE A 27 -3.57 15.94 2.68
N ALA A 28 -3.56 14.61 2.65
CA ALA A 28 -3.72 13.78 3.84
C ALA A 28 -2.37 13.32 4.39
N GLU A 29 -2.38 12.88 5.65
CA GLU A 29 -1.18 12.32 6.29
C GLU A 29 -1.03 10.84 5.91
N PRO A 30 0.07 10.46 5.24
CA PRO A 30 0.34 9.07 4.90
C PRO A 30 0.64 8.27 6.18
N MET A 31 0.00 7.12 6.32
CA MET A 31 0.19 6.27 7.51
C MET A 31 1.07 5.07 7.22
N SER A 32 0.88 4.44 6.06
CA SER A 32 1.67 3.29 5.63
C SER A 32 1.67 3.18 4.11
N ALA A 33 2.66 2.48 3.58
CA ALA A 33 2.75 2.15 2.17
C ALA A 33 3.22 0.71 1.96
N TYR A 34 2.85 0.11 0.83
CA TYR A 34 3.37 -1.19 0.41
C TYR A 34 3.47 -1.29 -1.12
N TYR A 35 4.37 -2.15 -1.60
CA TYR A 35 4.49 -2.48 -3.01
C TYR A 35 3.37 -3.43 -3.43
N TYR A 36 2.56 -3.02 -4.40
CA TYR A 36 1.48 -3.84 -4.92
C TYR A 36 2.05 -5.08 -5.63
N PRO A 37 1.43 -6.27 -5.48
CA PRO A 37 1.99 -7.47 -6.08
C PRO A 37 1.94 -7.40 -7.60
N SER A 38 3.10 -7.53 -8.24
CA SER A 38 3.22 -7.49 -9.71
C SER A 38 2.52 -8.66 -10.40
N SER A 39 2.18 -9.72 -9.66
CA SER A 39 1.38 -10.85 -10.16
C SER A 39 -0.04 -10.44 -10.57
N LEU A 40 -0.56 -9.32 -10.05
CA LEU A 40 -1.93 -8.86 -10.25
C LEU A 40 -2.06 -7.75 -11.30
N THR A 41 -0.95 -7.14 -11.73
CA THR A 41 -0.96 -5.97 -12.61
C THR A 41 0.17 -6.04 -13.63
N LYS A 42 -0.05 -5.48 -14.82
CA LYS A 42 1.00 -5.35 -15.84
C LYS A 42 1.99 -4.22 -15.53
N GLU A 43 1.57 -3.25 -14.74
CA GLU A 43 2.38 -2.13 -14.25
C GLU A 43 2.73 -2.35 -12.78
N SER A 44 3.82 -1.71 -12.32
CA SER A 44 4.22 -1.71 -10.91
C SER A 44 3.55 -0.57 -10.15
N PHE A 45 3.02 -0.87 -8.96
CA PHE A 45 2.30 0.11 -8.14
C PHE A 45 2.82 0.16 -6.71
N ILE A 46 2.77 1.34 -6.12
CA ILE A 46 2.84 1.54 -4.67
C ILE A 46 1.48 1.97 -4.18
N VAL A 47 0.99 1.29 -3.16
CA VAL A 47 -0.22 1.67 -2.46
C VAL A 47 0.16 2.41 -1.20
N THR A 48 -0.52 3.53 -0.96
CA THR A 48 -0.45 4.25 0.31
C THR A 48 -1.82 4.24 0.97
N VAL A 49 -1.83 4.27 2.30
CA VAL A 49 -3.01 4.58 3.11
C VAL A 49 -2.78 5.86 3.89
N ASN A 50 -3.85 6.58 4.18
CA ASN A 50 -3.80 7.85 4.88
C ASN A 50 -4.83 7.97 5.99
N ASN A 51 -4.72 9.04 6.77
CA ASN A 51 -5.63 9.37 7.87
C ASN A 51 -7.06 9.76 7.44
N GLU A 52 -7.36 9.75 6.14
CA GLU A 52 -8.70 10.01 5.58
C GLU A 52 -9.38 8.75 5.03
N TYR A 53 -8.99 7.56 5.51
CA TYR A 53 -9.57 6.26 5.12
C TYR A 53 -9.38 5.93 3.62
N LYS A 54 -8.37 6.50 2.96
CA LYS A 54 -8.14 6.29 1.53
C LYS A 54 -6.95 5.39 1.27
N TYR A 55 -7.16 4.37 0.44
CA TYR A 55 -6.09 3.77 -0.35
C TYR A 55 -5.82 4.62 -1.59
N LYS A 56 -4.54 4.79 -1.93
CA LYS A 56 -4.12 5.40 -3.20
C LYS A 56 -3.05 4.57 -3.88
N LEU A 57 -3.33 4.19 -5.12
CA LEU A 57 -2.43 3.44 -6.00
C LEU A 57 -1.66 4.43 -6.87
N TYR A 58 -0.35 4.52 -6.65
CA TYR A 58 0.58 5.29 -7.45
C TYR A 58 1.35 4.35 -8.36
N ASN A 59 1.38 4.64 -9.66
CA ASN A 59 2.25 3.92 -10.58
C ASN A 59 3.72 4.22 -10.21
N SER A 60 4.53 3.18 -10.07
CA SER A 60 5.91 3.32 -9.60
C SER A 60 6.80 4.07 -10.58
N ASP A 61 6.51 4.04 -11.87
CA ASP A 61 7.41 4.63 -12.87
C ASP A 61 7.07 6.11 -13.09
N THR A 62 5.77 6.40 -13.26
CA THR A 62 5.26 7.74 -13.55
C THR A 62 4.95 8.57 -12.30
N LYS A 63 4.92 7.95 -11.12
CA LYS A 63 4.49 8.53 -9.83
C LYS A 63 3.06 9.09 -9.82
N MET A 64 2.28 8.83 -10.87
CA MET A 64 0.90 9.31 -10.97
C MET A 64 -0.05 8.41 -10.18
N CYS A 65 -0.99 9.03 -9.47
CA CYS A 65 -2.09 8.32 -8.83
C CYS A 65 -3.05 7.78 -9.90
N ARG A 66 -3.20 6.44 -9.99
CA ARG A 66 -4.13 5.79 -10.92
C ARG A 66 -5.49 5.50 -10.30
N LYS A 67 -5.54 5.24 -8.99
CA LYS A 67 -6.78 4.89 -8.30
C LYS A 67 -6.77 5.40 -6.86
N THR A 68 -7.90 5.97 -6.43
CA THR A 68 -8.18 6.30 -5.02
C THR A 68 -9.42 5.55 -4.60
N ILE A 69 -9.38 4.89 -3.45
CA ILE A 69 -10.47 4.08 -2.90
C ILE A 69 -10.70 4.51 -1.46
N LEU A 70 -11.95 4.72 -1.07
CA LEU A 70 -12.32 5.01 0.31
C LEU A 70 -12.73 3.69 1.01
N ASP A 71 -11.77 3.02 1.65
CA ASP A 71 -11.94 1.71 2.27
C ASP A 71 -10.76 1.44 3.22
N PRO A 72 -10.94 0.70 4.32
CA PRO A 72 -12.17 0.54 5.09
C PRO A 72 -12.55 1.83 5.80
N THR A 73 -13.85 2.11 5.91
CA THR A 73 -14.39 3.30 6.60
C THR A 73 -14.87 3.00 8.03
N PHE A 74 -14.63 1.79 8.53
CA PHE A 74 -15.11 1.37 9.83
C PHE A 74 -14.09 1.64 10.95
N GLY A 75 -14.53 2.31 12.02
CA GLY A 75 -13.69 2.62 13.17
C GLY A 75 -12.67 3.71 12.87
N SER A 76 -11.38 3.41 13.03
CA SER A 76 -10.28 4.34 12.84
C SER A 76 -9.54 4.13 11.51
N PRO A 77 -8.84 5.15 10.97
CA PRO A 77 -8.06 5.00 9.75
C PRO A 77 -6.97 3.92 9.83
N LEU A 78 -6.60 3.37 8.68
CA LEU A 78 -5.56 2.37 8.56
C LEU A 78 -4.19 2.94 8.95
N HIS A 79 -3.58 2.35 9.97
CA HIS A 79 -2.24 2.69 10.42
C HIS A 79 -1.16 1.88 9.71
N LYS A 80 -1.45 0.60 9.41
CA LYS A 80 -0.48 -0.29 8.78
C LYS A 80 -1.15 -1.19 7.77
N ILE A 81 -0.47 -1.40 6.66
CA ILE A 81 -0.84 -2.37 5.63
C ILE A 81 0.40 -3.15 5.22
N GLY A 82 0.21 -4.39 4.79
CA GLY A 82 1.31 -5.18 4.28
C GLY A 82 0.87 -6.47 3.62
N MET A 83 1.76 -7.01 2.80
CA MET A 83 1.55 -8.30 2.16
C MET A 83 1.61 -9.41 3.21
N LEU A 84 0.67 -10.34 3.17
CA LEU A 84 0.76 -11.55 3.97
C LEU A 84 1.79 -12.48 3.33
N SER A 85 2.78 -12.92 4.10
CA SER A 85 3.81 -13.86 3.66
C SER A 85 3.16 -15.13 3.09
N LYS A 86 3.69 -15.65 1.97
CA LYS A 86 3.19 -16.87 1.32
C LYS A 86 3.18 -18.05 2.31
N LEU A 87 2.00 -18.46 2.74
CA LEU A 87 1.82 -19.68 3.52
C LEU A 87 1.72 -20.87 2.55
N GLY A 88 2.87 -21.29 2.02
CA GLY A 88 3.01 -22.47 1.14
C GLY A 88 2.98 -22.18 -0.36
N GLU A 89 3.37 -23.19 -1.15
CA GLU A 89 3.61 -23.13 -2.61
C GLU A 89 2.38 -22.73 -3.44
N ASN A 90 1.17 -22.88 -2.89
CA ASN A 90 -0.10 -22.56 -3.54
C ASN A 90 -0.81 -21.31 -2.97
N SER A 91 -0.14 -20.54 -2.10
CA SER A 91 -0.74 -19.34 -1.54
C SER A 91 -0.75 -18.21 -2.56
N ILE A 92 -1.92 -18.02 -3.17
CA ILE A 92 -2.16 -16.91 -4.09
C ILE A 92 -2.12 -15.63 -3.25
N GLU A 93 -1.40 -14.61 -3.75
CA GLU A 93 -1.22 -13.26 -3.19
C GLU A 93 -2.55 -12.47 -3.17
N LYS A 94 -3.60 -13.07 -2.61
CA LYS A 94 -4.99 -12.59 -2.64
C LYS A 94 -5.32 -11.67 -1.49
N TYR A 95 -4.45 -11.55 -0.49
CA TYR A 95 -4.77 -10.82 0.72
C TYR A 95 -3.59 -9.99 1.19
N ILE A 96 -3.91 -8.78 1.64
CA ILE A 96 -3.04 -7.98 2.49
C ILE A 96 -3.64 -7.97 3.88
N TYR A 97 -2.80 -7.82 4.91
CA TYR A 97 -3.30 -7.48 6.23
C TYR A 97 -3.39 -5.96 6.35
N PHE A 98 -4.36 -5.52 7.15
CA PHE A 98 -4.46 -4.13 7.58
C PHE A 98 -4.60 -4.07 9.09
N MET A 99 -4.18 -2.94 9.66
CA MET A 99 -4.29 -2.65 11.08
C MET A 99 -4.80 -1.22 11.25
N THR A 100 -5.86 -1.07 12.02
CA THR A 100 -6.34 0.21 12.55
C THR A 100 -5.86 0.34 13.99
N THR A 101 -6.25 1.42 14.68
CA THR A 101 -5.95 1.61 16.11
C THR A 101 -6.52 0.48 16.98
N ASP A 102 -7.64 -0.09 16.53
CA ASP A 102 -8.52 -0.93 17.33
C ASP A 102 -8.76 -2.31 16.71
N LYS A 103 -8.35 -2.55 15.45
CA LYS A 103 -8.67 -3.78 14.72
C LYS A 103 -7.53 -4.22 13.83
N ILE A 104 -7.49 -5.52 13.58
CA ILE A 104 -6.65 -6.15 12.56
C ILE A 104 -7.58 -6.90 11.63
N GLY A 105 -7.32 -6.85 10.33
CA GLY A 105 -8.15 -7.54 9.35
C GLY A 105 -7.38 -7.91 8.10
N LEU A 106 -8.08 -8.62 7.21
CA LEU A 106 -7.59 -8.98 5.90
C LEU A 106 -8.39 -8.25 4.84
N GLN A 107 -7.67 -7.69 3.88
CA GLN A 107 -8.23 -7.05 2.70
C GLN A 107 -7.91 -7.91 1.49
N ARG A 108 -8.93 -8.25 0.70
CA ARG A 108 -8.78 -9.01 -0.53
C ARG A 108 -8.22 -8.14 -1.65
N LEU A 109 -7.32 -8.72 -2.43
CA LEU A 109 -6.81 -8.18 -3.68
C LEU A 109 -7.55 -8.77 -4.89
N PRO A 110 -7.76 -7.99 -5.97
CA PRO A 110 -7.35 -6.59 -6.11
C PRO A 110 -8.19 -5.62 -5.27
N LEU A 111 -7.64 -4.43 -4.97
CA LEU A 111 -8.40 -3.39 -4.28
C LEU A 111 -9.48 -2.83 -5.23
N THR A 112 -10.72 -3.33 -5.13
CA THR A 112 -11.85 -2.92 -5.97
C THR A 112 -12.56 -1.71 -5.39
N GLY A 113 -12.68 -1.64 -4.06
CA GLY A 113 -13.54 -0.68 -3.34
C GLY A 113 -14.99 -1.15 -3.18
N ASP A 114 -15.29 -2.43 -3.47
CA ASP A 114 -16.61 -3.02 -3.26
C ASP A 114 -16.74 -3.62 -1.84
N PRO A 115 -17.58 -3.06 -0.96
CA PRO A 115 -17.73 -3.54 0.42
C PRO A 115 -18.11 -5.02 0.54
N TYR A 116 -18.78 -5.60 -0.47
CA TYR A 116 -19.23 -6.99 -0.43
C TYR A 116 -18.13 -8.01 -0.77
N ASP A 117 -17.04 -7.57 -1.41
CA ASP A 117 -15.98 -8.46 -1.91
C ASP A 117 -14.63 -8.27 -1.19
N GLN A 118 -14.47 -7.18 -0.44
CA GLN A 118 -13.17 -6.66 -0.03
C GLN A 118 -12.73 -7.05 1.40
N MET A 119 -13.65 -7.16 2.37
CA MET A 119 -13.28 -7.09 3.79
C MET A 119 -13.69 -8.31 4.63
N ALA A 120 -12.71 -8.92 5.29
CA ALA A 120 -12.92 -9.86 6.39
C ALA A 120 -12.22 -9.32 7.65
N HIS A 121 -12.97 -9.14 8.75
CA HIS A 121 -12.46 -8.58 10.00
C HIS A 121 -12.39 -9.65 11.09
N VAL A 122 -11.34 -9.60 11.90
CA VAL A 122 -11.22 -10.38 13.13
C VAL A 122 -11.28 -9.39 14.29
N THR A 123 -12.33 -9.46 15.09
CA THR A 123 -12.40 -8.74 16.37
C THR A 123 -11.71 -9.59 17.43
N CYS A 124 -10.62 -9.06 17.98
CA CYS A 124 -9.97 -9.59 19.19
C CYS A 124 -10.58 -8.92 20.42
#